data_AF-A0A1H4GH55-F1
#
_entry.id   AF-A0A1H4GH55-F1
#
_cell.length_a   1.000
_cell.length_b   1.000
_cell.length_c   1.000
_cell.angle_alpha   90.00
_cell.angle_beta   90.00
_cell.angle_gamma   90.00
#
_symmetry.space_group_name_H-M   'P 1'
#
loop_
_entity.id
_entity.type
_entity.pdbx_description
1 polymer ?
#
loop_
_entity_poly.entity_id
_entity_poly.type
_entity_poly.pdbx_seq_one_letter_code
_entity_poly.pdbx_strand_id
1 'polypeptide(L)'
;MQERDWKKFVKIKQTAFDKFCTQSLQELSELINNSAEHPYDRLQLAQKFLKEKNTRMHQLFDAHSRNQATLQLLMIRNAGLLDEVLLSTLSKDLQENTKPQSWSDYCPD
;
A
#
# COMPACT_ATOMS: atom_id res chain seq x y z
N MET A 1 8.22 -10.03 14.85
CA MET A 1 7.88 -8.69 15.37
C MET A 1 7.55 -8.76 16.85
N GLN A 2 8.07 -7.84 17.68
CA GLN A 2 7.76 -7.77 19.12
C GLN A 2 6.31 -7.30 19.37
N GLU A 3 5.73 -7.63 20.52
CA GLU A 3 4.31 -7.34 20.82
C GLU A 3 3.97 -5.83 20.78
N ARG A 4 4.87 -4.98 21.28
CA ARG A 4 4.68 -3.51 21.24
C ARG A 4 4.56 -3.00 19.81
N ASP A 5 5.39 -3.51 18.90
CA ASP A 5 5.37 -3.09 17.50
C ASP A 5 4.24 -3.74 16.73
N TRP A 6 3.79 -4.94 17.12
CA TRP A 6 2.61 -5.58 16.54
C TRP A 6 1.36 -4.70 16.67
N LYS A 7 1.10 -4.13 17.86
CA LYS A 7 -0.05 -3.23 18.07
C LYS A 7 0.02 -1.99 17.19
N LYS A 8 1.21 -1.40 17.03
CA LYS A 8 1.44 -0.25 16.14
C LYS A 8 1.28 -0.63 14.67
N PHE A 9 1.81 -1.80 14.28
CA PHE A 9 1.68 -2.34 12.93
C PHE A 9 0.22 -2.55 12.52
N VAL A 10 -0.62 -3.08 13.42
CA VAL A 10 -2.06 -3.24 13.13
C VAL A 10 -2.71 -1.88 12.83
N LYS A 11 -2.39 -0.84 13.60
CA LYS A 11 -2.88 0.53 13.34
C LYS A 11 -2.37 1.08 12.00
N ILE A 12 -1.07 0.92 11.74
CA ILE A 12 -0.44 1.26 10.46
C ILE A 12 -1.15 0.58 9.28
N LYS A 13 -1.40 -0.73 9.40
CA LYS A 13 -2.05 -1.53 8.35
C LYS A 13 -3.45 -1.00 8.06
N GLN A 14 -4.23 -0.70 9.11
CA GLN A 14 -5.56 -0.13 8.95
C GLN A 14 -5.52 1.24 8.24
N THR A 15 -4.66 2.16 8.69
CA THR A 15 -4.54 3.48 8.07
C THR A 15 -4.08 3.39 6.61
N ALA A 16 -3.12 2.50 6.31
CA ALA A 16 -2.67 2.26 4.95
C ALA A 16 -3.78 1.65 4.06
N PHE A 17 -4.61 0.77 4.61
CA PHE A 17 -5.77 0.20 3.92
C PHE A 17 -6.80 1.28 3.58
N ASP A 18 -7.16 2.13 4.55
CA ASP A 18 -8.11 3.22 4.34
C ASP A 18 -7.60 4.21 3.28
N LYS A 19 -6.29 4.54 3.32
CA LYS A 19 -5.62 5.36 2.31
C LYS A 19 -5.67 4.72 0.91
N PHE A 20 -5.37 3.42 0.82
CA PHE A 20 -5.42 2.67 -0.44
C PHE A 20 -6.82 2.68 -1.05
N CYS A 21 -7.85 2.42 -0.23
CA CYS A 21 -9.24 2.44 -0.65
C CYS A 21 -9.66 3.84 -1.13
N THR A 22 -9.30 4.88 -0.38
CA THR A 22 -9.61 6.28 -0.74
C THR A 22 -8.97 6.67 -2.08
N GLN A 23 -7.68 6.37 -2.27
CA GLN A 23 -6.98 6.64 -3.53
C GLN A 23 -7.58 5.86 -4.69
N SER A 24 -7.90 4.58 -4.48
CA SER A 24 -8.49 3.72 -5.51
C SER A 24 -9.88 4.22 -5.95
N LEU A 25 -10.69 4.72 -5.02
CA LEU A 25 -12.00 5.31 -5.33
C LEU A 25 -11.86 6.63 -6.08
N GLN A 26 -10.88 7.46 -5.71
CA GLN A 26 -10.60 8.71 -6.43
C GLN A 26 -10.17 8.45 -7.87
N GLU A 27 -9.19 7.57 -8.08
CA GLU A 27 -8.72 7.16 -9.42
C GLU A 27 -9.86 6.55 -10.26
N LEU A 28 -10.70 5.70 -9.64
CA LEU A 28 -11.88 5.14 -10.32
C LEU A 28 -12.86 6.24 -10.74
N SER A 29 -13.12 7.22 -9.87
CA SER A 29 -13.99 8.35 -10.16
C SER A 29 -13.49 9.17 -11.35
N GLU A 30 -12.19 9.46 -11.40
CA GLU A 30 -11.56 10.16 -12.52
C GLU A 30 -11.72 9.37 -13.83
N LEU A 31 -11.54 8.05 -13.78
CA LEU A 31 -11.69 7.16 -14.92
C LEU A 31 -13.13 7.11 -15.46
N ILE A 32 -14.13 6.94 -14.58
CA ILE A 32 -15.54 6.82 -15.02
C ILE A 32 -16.14 8.16 -15.44
N ASN A 33 -15.60 9.28 -14.94
CA ASN A 33 -16.08 10.62 -15.28
C ASN A 33 -15.34 11.25 -16.47
N ASN A 34 -14.37 10.55 -17.07
CA ASN A 34 -13.68 11.02 -18.27
C ASN A 34 -14.61 11.07 -19.49
N SER A 35 -15.24 12.23 -19.72
CA SER A 35 -16.22 12.43 -20.79
C SER A 35 -15.64 12.41 -22.21
N ALA A 36 -14.30 12.39 -22.36
CA ALA A 36 -13.65 12.24 -23.66
C ALA A 36 -13.78 10.81 -24.22
N GLU A 37 -13.99 9.81 -23.35
CA GLU A 37 -14.09 8.39 -23.72
C GLU A 37 -15.55 7.94 -23.85
N HIS A 38 -15.81 7.01 -24.78
CA HIS A 38 -17.13 6.43 -24.95
C HIS A 38 -17.58 5.69 -23.66
N PRO A 39 -18.87 5.77 -23.26
CA PRO A 39 -19.33 5.17 -21.99
C PRO A 39 -19.00 3.68 -21.83
N TYR A 40 -19.07 2.90 -22.91
CA TYR A 40 -18.73 1.47 -22.88
C TYR A 40 -17.25 1.25 -22.57
N ASP A 41 -16.35 2.05 -23.14
CA ASP A 41 -14.91 1.91 -22.94
C ASP A 41 -14.52 2.28 -21.51
N ARG A 42 -15.16 3.32 -20.95
CA ARG A 42 -15.03 3.65 -19.52
C ARG A 42 -15.45 2.50 -18.60
N LEU A 43 -16.55 1.82 -18.93
CA LEU A 43 -16.99 0.64 -18.17
C LEU A 43 -15.97 -0.50 -18.24
N GLN A 44 -15.41 -0.78 -19.42
CA GLN A 44 -14.37 -1.80 -19.59
C GLN A 44 -13.09 -1.47 -18.82
N LEU A 45 -12.64 -0.21 -18.90
CA LEU A 45 -11.48 0.29 -18.17
C LEU A 45 -11.70 0.21 -16.65
N ALA A 46 -12.88 0.57 -16.17
CA ALA A 46 -13.24 0.48 -14.74
C ALA A 46 -13.21 -0.96 -14.22
N GLN A 47 -13.72 -1.91 -15.00
CA GLN A 47 -13.69 -3.33 -14.63
C GLN A 47 -12.25 -3.86 -14.51
N LYS A 48 -11.40 -3.53 -15.49
CA LYS A 48 -9.98 -3.90 -15.46
C LYS A 48 -9.28 -3.28 -14.26
N PHE A 49 -9.50 -1.98 -14.02
CA PHE A 49 -8.95 -1.25 -12.90
C PHE A 49 -9.32 -1.89 -11.55
N LEU A 50 -10.60 -2.19 -11.33
CA LEU A 50 -11.07 -2.82 -10.09
C LEU A 50 -10.43 -4.19 -9.87
N LYS A 51 -10.25 -4.99 -10.93
CA LYS A 51 -9.56 -6.28 -10.85
C LYS A 51 -8.11 -6.10 -10.41
N GLU A 52 -7.39 -5.16 -11.00
CA GLU A 52 -6.00 -4.85 -10.65
C GLU A 52 -5.87 -4.36 -9.20
N LYS A 53 -6.75 -3.43 -8.78
CA LYS A 53 -6.79 -2.94 -7.40
C LYS A 53 -7.11 -4.06 -6.41
N ASN A 54 -8.03 -4.96 -6.72
CA ASN A 54 -8.34 -6.10 -5.86
C ASN A 54 -7.13 -7.03 -5.70
N THR A 55 -6.45 -7.36 -6.79
CA THR A 55 -5.20 -8.15 -6.73
C THR A 55 -4.15 -7.47 -5.85
N ARG A 56 -3.95 -6.15 -6.03
CA ARG A 56 -2.98 -5.39 -5.23
C ARG A 56 -3.40 -5.30 -3.76
N MET A 57 -4.70 -5.20 -3.46
CA MET A 57 -5.23 -5.21 -2.11
C MET A 57 -4.88 -6.52 -1.38
N HIS A 58 -5.13 -7.67 -2.01
CA HIS A 58 -4.77 -8.97 -1.43
C HIS A 58 -3.26 -9.07 -1.18
N GLN A 59 -2.42 -8.66 -2.14
CA GLN A 59 -0.96 -8.68 -1.99
C GLN A 59 -0.48 -7.83 -0.80
N LEU A 60 -1.10 -6.67 -0.58
CA LEU A 60 -0.68 -5.74 0.46
C LEU A 60 -1.27 -6.06 1.83
N PHE A 61 -2.47 -6.64 1.91
CA PHE A 61 -3.25 -6.66 3.15
C PHE A 61 -3.66 -8.05 3.67
N ASP A 62 -3.53 -9.14 2.92
CA ASP A 62 -4.00 -10.49 3.37
C ASP A 62 -3.06 -11.24 4.32
N ALA A 63 -1.87 -10.73 4.65
CA ALA A 63 -1.06 -11.36 5.69
C ALA A 63 -1.65 -11.14 7.09
N HIS A 64 -1.83 -12.23 7.84
CA HIS A 64 -2.45 -12.26 9.18
C HIS A 64 -1.47 -12.68 10.29
N SER A 65 -0.23 -13.03 9.97
CA SER A 65 0.74 -13.54 10.94
C SER A 65 1.82 -12.52 11.31
N ARG A 66 2.33 -12.62 12.54
CA ARG A 66 3.48 -11.82 13.02
C ARG A 66 4.76 -12.06 12.24
N ASN A 67 4.91 -13.23 11.62
CA ASN A 67 6.07 -13.59 10.81
C ASN A 67 6.03 -12.89 9.45
N GLN A 68 4.84 -12.68 8.89
CA GLN A 68 4.67 -11.95 7.62
C GLN A 68 4.58 -10.43 7.80
N ALA A 69 4.34 -9.94 9.02
CA ALA A 69 4.16 -8.52 9.32
C ALA A 69 5.32 -7.64 8.83
N THR A 70 6.57 -8.11 8.96
CA THR A 70 7.75 -7.34 8.50
C THR A 70 7.76 -7.20 6.98
N LEU A 71 7.51 -8.29 6.25
CA LEU A 71 7.40 -8.26 4.79
C LEU A 71 6.23 -7.38 4.33
N GLN A 72 5.08 -7.52 5.00
CA GLN A 72 3.89 -6.71 4.71
C GLN A 72 4.14 -5.22 4.94
N LEU A 73 4.83 -4.86 6.04
CA LEU A 73 5.24 -3.49 6.30
C LEU A 73 6.17 -2.95 5.20
N LEU A 74 7.15 -3.74 4.75
CA LEU A 74 8.01 -3.38 3.62
C LEU A 74 7.19 -3.14 2.34
N MET A 75 6.23 -4.01 2.03
CA MET A 75 5.36 -3.85 0.84
C MET A 75 4.48 -2.60 0.93
N ILE A 76 3.89 -2.32 2.09
CA ILE A 76 3.11 -1.09 2.34
C ILE A 76 3.99 0.16 2.17
N ARG A 77 5.24 0.12 2.64
CA ARG A 77 6.22 1.22 2.48
C ARG A 77 6.60 1.43 1.02
N ASN A 78 6.91 0.37 0.29
CA ASN A 78 7.18 0.43 -1.15
C ASN A 78 5.99 0.96 -1.96
N ALA A 79 4.76 0.74 -1.49
CA ALA A 79 3.56 1.27 -2.12
C ALA A 79 3.29 2.75 -1.81
N GLY A 80 4.10 3.43 -0.97
CA GLY A 80 3.86 4.83 -0.60
C GLY A 80 2.62 5.06 0.27
N LEU A 81 2.10 4.00 0.87
CA LEU A 81 0.85 4.03 1.64
C LEU A 81 1.07 4.36 3.12
N LEU A 82 2.33 4.37 3.58
CA LEU A 82 2.65 4.61 4.97
C LEU A 82 2.77 6.12 5.29
N ASP A 83 2.30 6.49 6.48
CA ASP A 83 2.57 7.79 7.10
C ASP A 83 3.92 7.73 7.85
N GLU A 84 4.84 8.64 7.50
CA GLU A 84 6.17 8.80 8.13
C GLU A 84 6.06 9.01 9.65
N VAL A 85 5.02 9.72 10.13
CA VAL A 85 4.78 9.94 11.56
C VAL A 85 4.50 8.61 12.24
N LEU A 86 3.64 7.76 11.67
CA LEU A 86 3.35 6.44 12.22
C LEU A 86 4.56 5.50 12.13
N LEU A 87 5.34 5.55 11.04
CA LEU A 87 6.57 4.79 10.88
C LEU A 87 7.57 5.07 12.02
N SER A 88 7.79 6.35 12.34
CA SER A 88 8.72 6.78 13.37
C SER A 88 8.39 6.22 14.77
N THR A 89 7.15 5.78 14.98
CA THR A 89 6.73 5.16 16.24
C THR A 89 7.21 3.72 16.41
N LEU A 90 7.58 3.02 15.34
CA LEU A 90 8.10 1.64 15.38
C LEU A 90 9.52 1.58 15.94
N SER A 91 9.99 0.40 16.35
CA SER A 91 11.40 0.19 16.70
C SER A 91 12.33 0.53 15.52
N LYS A 92 13.55 1.01 15.83
CA LYS A 92 14.57 1.33 14.83
C LYS A 92 14.87 0.12 13.93
N ASP A 93 14.99 -1.06 14.53
CA ASP A 93 15.19 -2.31 13.79
C ASP A 93 14.13 -2.54 12.71
N LEU A 94 12.85 -2.26 12.98
CA LEU A 94 11.80 -2.39 11.96
C LEU A 94 11.86 -1.26 10.93
N GLN A 95 12.18 -0.04 11.34
CA GLN A 95 12.32 1.09 10.41
C GLN A 95 13.44 0.84 9.41
N GLU A 96 14.56 0.27 9.86
CA GLU A 96 15.73 -0.04 9.02
C GLU A 96 15.46 -1.27 8.14
N ASN A 97 14.99 -2.38 8.72
CA ASN A 97 14.76 -3.63 7.99
C ASN A 97 13.58 -3.57 6.99
N THR A 98 12.77 -2.52 7.03
CA THR A 98 11.67 -2.31 6.08
C THR A 98 11.85 -1.05 5.23
N LYS A 99 13.05 -0.45 5.23
CA LYS A 99 13.34 0.70 4.38
C LYS A 99 13.24 0.26 2.90
N PRO A 100 12.41 0.95 2.08
CA PRO A 100 12.43 0.79 0.63
C PRO A 100 13.85 0.98 0.11
N GLN A 101 14.35 0.02 -0.65
CA GLN A 101 15.62 0.19 -1.34
C GLN A 101 15.36 0.82 -2.70
N SER A 102 16.12 1.86 -3.02
CA SER A 102 16.16 2.48 -4.34
C SER A 102 17.20 1.80 -5.22
N TRP A 103 17.00 1.82 -6.53
CA TRP A 103 18.00 1.37 -7.51
C TRP A 103 19.33 2.13 -7.35
N SER A 104 19.27 3.38 -6.90
CA SER A 104 20.44 4.21 -6.56
C SER A 104 21.27 3.70 -5.37
N ASP A 105 20.71 2.84 -4.51
CA ASP A 105 21.43 2.28 -3.36
C ASP A 105 22.41 1.16 -3.78
N TYR A 106 22.28 0.64 -5.01
CA TYR A 106 23.08 -0.48 -5.54
C TYR A 106 24.22 -0.04 -6.48
N CYS A 107 24.15 1.17 -7.04
CA CYS A 107 25.18 1.76 -7.87
C CYS A 107 25.49 3.18 -7.37
N PRO A 108 26.40 3.34 -6.39
CA PRO A 108 26.91 4.65 -6.02
C PRO A 108 27.77 5.19 -7.18
N ASP A 109 27.58 6.47 -7.53
CA ASP A 109 28.37 7.20 -8.55
C ASP A 109 29.89 7.13 -8.30
#